data_AF-A0A4R4VUS9-F1
#
_entry.id   AF-A0A4R4VUS9-F1
#
_cell.length_a   1.000
_cell.length_b   1.000
_cell.length_c   1.000
_cell.angle_alpha   90.00
_cell.angle_beta   90.00
_cell.angle_gamma   90.00
#
_symmetry.space_group_name_H-M   'P 1'
#
loop_
_entity.id
_entity.type
_entity.pdbx_description
1 polymer ?
#
loop_
_entity_poly.entity_id
_entity_poly.type
_entity_poly.pdbx_seq_one_letter_code
_entity_poly.pdbx_strand_id
1 'polypeptide(L)'
;MCPALRRGTTHRPLPRRHRPPEHRQRIDPARIGAMGTSYGGYTVARLAFTDKRVKAVVSHCGLIHEALNRGPATIKSLPPVTRAALAARYNVPVSDTEQLGRVARRSSLANQKLVGTIRTNTSILAINTADDPIAPVSDLKRLAASSTDGKVVVTSGSGHCEPFDESYEAATSWLKRKL
;
A
#
# COMPACT_ATOMS: atom_id res chain seq x y z
N MET A 1 82.34 -30.04 -7.37
CA MET A 1 81.26 -30.65 -8.18
C MET A 1 79.93 -30.34 -7.49
N CYS A 2 79.15 -29.39 -8.01
CA CYS A 2 77.82 -29.04 -7.51
C CYS A 2 76.74 -29.71 -8.37
N PRO A 3 75.80 -30.49 -7.79
CA PRO A 3 74.69 -31.04 -8.55
C PRO A 3 73.47 -30.09 -8.58
N ALA A 4 72.93 -30.02 -9.81
CA ALA A 4 71.78 -29.29 -10.32
C ALA A 4 70.55 -29.10 -9.40
N LEU A 5 70.02 -27.86 -9.40
CA LEU A 5 68.65 -27.54 -9.03
C LEU A 5 67.67 -28.14 -10.06
N ARG A 6 66.82 -29.09 -9.64
CA ARG A 6 65.58 -29.46 -10.35
C ARG A 6 64.43 -28.60 -9.84
N ARG A 7 63.88 -27.73 -10.69
CA ARG A 7 62.62 -27.03 -10.45
C ARG A 7 61.46 -28.01 -10.73
N GLY A 8 60.87 -28.53 -9.67
CA GLY A 8 59.57 -29.21 -9.71
C GLY A 8 58.49 -28.29 -9.14
N THR A 9 57.80 -27.55 -9.98
CA THR A 9 56.56 -26.85 -9.59
C THR A 9 55.39 -27.81 -9.66
N THR A 10 55.06 -28.45 -8.54
CA THR A 10 53.77 -29.12 -8.36
C THR A 10 52.72 -28.04 -8.11
N HIS A 11 51.93 -27.70 -9.13
CA HIS A 11 50.74 -26.89 -8.95
C HIS A 11 49.74 -27.65 -8.08
N ARG A 12 49.70 -27.34 -6.80
CA ARG A 12 48.63 -27.73 -5.88
C ARG A 12 47.38 -26.93 -6.32
N PRO A 13 46.27 -27.56 -6.73
CA PRO A 13 45.06 -26.80 -7.00
C PRO A 13 44.57 -26.20 -5.68
N LEU A 14 44.45 -24.87 -5.63
CA LEU A 14 43.73 -24.18 -4.57
C LEU A 14 42.29 -24.72 -4.54
N PRO A 15 41.68 -24.96 -3.36
CA PRO A 15 40.30 -25.38 -3.29
C PRO A 15 39.42 -24.25 -3.82
N ARG A 16 38.91 -24.41 -5.05
CA ARG A 16 37.84 -23.57 -5.60
C ARG A 16 36.56 -23.86 -4.84
N ARG A 17 36.37 -23.24 -3.67
CA ARG A 17 35.04 -22.98 -3.12
C ARG A 17 34.58 -21.58 -3.55
N HIS A 18 34.41 -21.40 -4.86
CA HIS A 18 33.48 -20.38 -5.33
C HIS A 18 32.09 -21.02 -5.34
N ARG A 19 31.46 -21.08 -4.17
CA ARG A 19 30.00 -21.03 -4.13
C ARG A 19 29.64 -19.62 -4.64
N PRO A 20 28.77 -19.48 -5.66
CA PRO A 20 28.22 -18.17 -5.97
C PRO A 20 27.56 -17.60 -4.71
N PRO A 21 27.57 -16.27 -4.49
CA PRO A 21 26.91 -15.69 -3.33
C PRO A 21 25.46 -16.15 -3.34
N GLU A 22 25.12 -16.97 -2.34
CA GLU A 22 23.74 -17.39 -2.10
C GLU A 22 22.93 -16.10 -2.01
N HIS A 23 21.88 -15.99 -2.83
CA HIS A 23 20.94 -14.88 -2.80
C HIS A 23 20.35 -14.83 -1.39
N ARG A 24 20.97 -14.10 -0.45
CA ARG A 24 20.43 -13.95 0.90
C ARG A 24 19.14 -13.17 0.75
N GLN A 25 18.03 -13.90 0.82
CA GLN A 25 16.71 -13.32 0.83
C GLN A 25 16.57 -12.50 2.12
N ARG A 26 16.74 -11.17 2.00
CA ARG A 26 16.70 -10.24 3.14
C ARG A 26 15.28 -9.97 3.65
N ILE A 27 14.27 -10.37 2.89
CA ILE A 27 12.86 -10.14 3.15
C ILE A 27 12.15 -11.49 3.22
N ASP A 28 11.51 -11.78 4.34
CA ASP A 28 10.67 -12.96 4.50
C ASP A 28 9.39 -12.80 3.66
N PRO A 29 9.19 -13.60 2.59
CA PRO A 29 8.03 -13.48 1.72
C PRO A 29 6.72 -13.88 2.42
N ALA A 30 6.78 -14.56 3.57
CA ALA A 30 5.61 -14.90 4.37
C ALA A 30 5.11 -13.73 5.24
N ARG A 31 5.91 -12.67 5.42
CA ARG A 31 5.65 -11.57 6.36
C ARG A 31 5.70 -10.21 5.66
N ILE A 32 4.95 -10.10 4.56
CA ILE A 32 4.82 -8.86 3.79
C ILE A 32 3.59 -8.09 4.28
N GLY A 33 3.79 -6.83 4.68
CA GLY A 33 2.71 -5.88 4.90
C GLY A 33 2.91 -4.60 4.09
N ALA A 34 1.86 -3.79 3.99
CA ALA A 34 1.90 -2.53 3.27
C ALA A 34 1.15 -1.43 4.02
N MET A 35 1.67 -0.21 3.98
CA MET A 35 0.98 0.97 4.49
C MET A 35 0.88 2.01 3.39
N GLY A 36 -0.23 2.73 3.35
CA GLY A 36 -0.42 3.84 2.43
C GLY A 36 -1.28 4.93 3.05
N THR A 37 -0.97 6.16 2.68
CA THR A 37 -1.68 7.37 3.11
C THR A 37 -2.43 7.97 1.92
N SER A 38 -3.63 8.51 2.16
CA SER A 38 -4.48 9.14 1.14
C SER A 38 -4.77 8.18 -0.02
N TYR A 39 -4.44 8.54 -1.27
CA TYR A 39 -4.58 7.65 -2.43
C TYR A 39 -3.68 6.39 -2.34
N GLY A 40 -2.58 6.47 -1.58
CA GLY A 40 -1.82 5.28 -1.20
C GLY A 40 -2.61 4.33 -0.29
N GLY A 41 -3.45 4.87 0.60
CA GLY A 41 -4.38 4.11 1.44
C GLY A 41 -5.38 3.31 0.60
N TYR A 42 -5.94 3.93 -0.44
CA TYR A 42 -6.74 3.24 -1.47
C TYR A 42 -5.96 2.07 -2.09
N THR A 43 -4.70 2.30 -2.48
CA THR A 43 -3.88 1.32 -3.18
C THR A 43 -3.62 0.08 -2.31
N VAL A 44 -3.22 0.27 -1.05
CA VAL A 44 -2.99 -0.86 -0.13
C VAL A 44 -4.29 -1.54 0.31
N ALA A 45 -5.39 -0.78 0.43
CA ALA A 45 -6.71 -1.36 0.67
C ALA A 45 -7.12 -2.30 -0.48
N ARG A 46 -6.88 -1.90 -1.75
CA ARG A 46 -7.11 -2.78 -2.91
C ARG A 46 -6.20 -3.99 -2.91
N LEU A 47 -4.94 -3.82 -2.51
CA LEU A 47 -3.94 -4.89 -2.46
C LEU A 47 -4.39 -6.02 -1.53
N ALA A 48 -5.04 -5.70 -0.40
CA ALA A 48 -5.59 -6.67 0.54
C ALA A 48 -6.61 -7.65 -0.07
N PHE A 49 -7.24 -7.30 -1.19
CA PHE A 49 -8.19 -8.20 -1.88
C PHE A 49 -7.58 -8.90 -3.10
N THR A 50 -6.44 -8.41 -3.60
CA THR A 50 -5.90 -8.79 -4.92
C THR A 50 -4.57 -9.53 -4.83
N ASP A 51 -3.83 -9.42 -3.73
CA ASP A 51 -2.55 -10.09 -3.54
C ASP A 51 -2.48 -10.85 -2.21
N LYS A 52 -2.53 -12.18 -2.29
CA LYS A 52 -2.50 -13.10 -1.14
C LYS A 52 -1.15 -13.11 -0.39
N ARG A 53 -0.10 -12.51 -0.96
CA ARG A 53 1.20 -12.40 -0.30
C ARG A 53 1.17 -11.39 0.85
N VAL A 54 0.29 -10.40 0.77
CA VAL A 54 0.17 -9.35 1.79
C VAL A 54 -0.68 -9.82 2.96
N LYS A 55 -0.07 -9.86 4.14
CA LYS A 55 -0.70 -10.38 5.37
C LYS A 55 -1.39 -9.30 6.19
N ALA A 56 -0.87 -8.08 6.13
CA ALA A 56 -1.44 -6.95 6.83
C ALA A 56 -1.33 -5.66 6.01
N VAL A 57 -2.38 -4.85 6.03
CA VAL A 57 -2.35 -3.50 5.46
C VAL A 57 -2.78 -2.44 6.47
N VAL A 58 -2.21 -1.24 6.30
CA VAL A 58 -2.65 -0.03 7.00
C VAL A 58 -3.06 1.01 5.96
N SER A 59 -4.37 1.29 5.89
CA SER A 59 -4.94 2.33 5.05
C SER A 59 -5.19 3.57 5.91
N HIS A 60 -4.29 4.55 5.84
CA HIS A 60 -4.42 5.83 6.51
C HIS A 60 -5.12 6.83 5.57
N CYS A 61 -6.22 7.46 6.02
CA CYS A 61 -7.06 8.40 5.26
C CYS A 61 -7.39 7.94 3.82
N GLY A 62 -7.57 6.63 3.64
CA GLY A 62 -7.69 6.01 2.32
C GLY A 62 -8.99 6.35 1.60
N LEU A 63 -8.91 6.65 0.30
CA LEU A 63 -10.08 6.96 -0.54
C LEU A 63 -10.79 5.65 -0.96
N ILE A 64 -11.73 5.16 -0.15
CA ILE A 64 -12.34 3.84 -0.37
C ILE A 64 -13.52 3.89 -1.35
N HIS A 65 -14.47 4.79 -1.11
CA HIS A 65 -15.68 4.91 -1.92
C HIS A 65 -16.12 6.35 -2.12
N GLU A 66 -16.45 7.06 -1.03
CA GLU A 66 -17.23 8.30 -1.10
C GLU A 66 -16.53 9.37 -1.92
N ALA A 67 -15.26 9.68 -1.61
CA ALA A 67 -14.46 10.65 -2.38
C ALA A 67 -14.39 10.35 -3.89
N LEU A 68 -14.40 9.07 -4.25
CA LEU A 68 -14.27 8.61 -5.64
C LEU A 68 -15.62 8.57 -6.37
N ASN A 69 -16.75 8.62 -5.65
CA ASN A 69 -18.09 8.45 -6.20
C ASN A 69 -18.87 9.77 -6.40
N ARG A 70 -18.29 10.93 -6.06
CA ARG A 70 -18.95 12.24 -6.11
C ARG A 70 -19.15 12.84 -7.53
N GLY A 71 -18.50 12.28 -8.54
CA GLY A 71 -18.72 12.63 -9.94
C GLY A 71 -18.00 13.89 -10.45
N PRO A 72 -18.33 14.35 -11.67
CA PRO A 72 -17.58 15.38 -12.42
C PRO A 72 -17.55 16.76 -11.75
N ALA A 73 -18.65 17.16 -11.11
CA ALA A 73 -18.74 18.45 -10.43
C ALA A 73 -17.69 18.59 -9.32
N THR A 74 -17.47 17.53 -8.53
CA THR A 74 -16.41 17.49 -7.52
C THR A 74 -15.03 17.52 -8.16
N ILE A 75 -14.80 16.81 -9.27
CA ILE A 75 -13.51 16.89 -9.98
C ILE A 75 -13.23 18.34 -10.41
N LYS A 76 -14.24 19.06 -10.90
CA LYS A 76 -14.11 20.46 -11.31
C LYS A 76 -13.76 21.39 -10.13
N SER A 77 -14.25 21.09 -8.92
CA SER A 77 -13.97 21.87 -7.72
C SER A 77 -12.65 21.51 -7.02
N LEU A 78 -11.94 20.47 -7.46
CA LEU A 78 -10.63 20.13 -6.88
C LEU A 78 -9.62 21.26 -7.12
N PRO A 79 -8.68 21.48 -6.19
CA PRO A 79 -7.54 22.36 -6.43
C PRO A 79 -6.82 22.01 -7.74
N PRO A 80 -6.35 23.00 -8.53
CA PRO A 80 -5.78 22.75 -9.86
C PRO A 80 -4.67 21.69 -9.87
N VAL A 81 -3.78 21.71 -8.88
CA VAL A 81 -2.70 20.72 -8.74
C VAL A 81 -3.23 19.32 -8.47
N THR A 82 -4.26 19.18 -7.64
CA THR A 82 -4.90 17.88 -7.33
C THR A 82 -5.60 17.32 -8.56
N ARG A 83 -6.33 18.16 -9.32
CA ARG A 83 -6.97 17.74 -10.57
C ARG A 83 -5.93 17.33 -11.61
N ALA A 84 -4.85 18.09 -11.76
CA ALA A 84 -3.77 17.75 -12.70
C ALA A 84 -3.07 16.43 -12.32
N ALA A 85 -2.81 16.20 -11.02
CA ALA A 85 -2.26 14.94 -10.54
C ALA A 85 -3.18 13.75 -10.84
N LEU A 86 -4.49 13.90 -10.60
CA LEU A 86 -5.48 12.87 -10.91
C LEU A 86 -5.54 12.59 -12.42
N ALA A 87 -5.53 13.64 -13.23
CA ALA A 87 -5.54 13.57 -14.68
C ALA A 87 -4.33 12.82 -15.25
N ALA A 88 -3.13 13.15 -14.77
CA ALA A 88 -1.92 12.44 -15.14
C ALA A 88 -1.98 10.95 -14.75
N ARG A 89 -2.53 10.63 -13.57
CA ARG A 89 -2.62 9.23 -13.08
C ARG A 89 -3.65 8.39 -13.82
N TYR A 90 -4.73 9.00 -14.28
CA TYR A 90 -5.74 8.30 -15.06
C TYR A 90 -5.48 8.34 -16.57
N ASN A 91 -4.46 9.06 -17.02
CA ASN A 91 -4.19 9.31 -18.43
C ASN A 91 -5.41 9.91 -19.14
N VAL A 92 -5.98 10.95 -18.54
CA VAL A 92 -7.15 11.69 -19.05
C VAL A 92 -6.78 13.18 -19.11
N PRO A 93 -7.19 13.92 -20.14
CA PRO A 93 -6.97 15.36 -20.19
C PRO A 93 -7.51 16.08 -18.94
N VAL A 94 -6.76 17.02 -18.37
CA VAL A 94 -7.16 17.74 -17.15
C VAL A 94 -8.47 18.54 -17.31
N SER A 95 -8.82 18.90 -18.55
CA SER A 95 -10.06 19.58 -18.91
C SER A 95 -11.28 18.66 -18.98
N ASP A 96 -11.08 17.35 -19.14
CA ASP A 96 -12.16 16.37 -19.28
C ASP A 96 -12.62 15.86 -17.89
N THR A 97 -13.32 16.73 -17.16
CA THR A 97 -13.80 16.44 -15.82
C THR A 97 -14.84 15.32 -15.79
N GLU A 98 -15.57 15.12 -16.89
CA GLU A 98 -16.53 14.04 -17.06
C GLU A 98 -15.84 12.68 -17.08
N GLN A 99 -14.83 12.52 -17.94
CA GLN A 99 -14.07 11.28 -18.01
C GLN A 99 -13.28 11.04 -16.72
N LEU A 100 -12.70 12.07 -16.11
CA LEU A 100 -12.05 11.97 -14.80
C LEU A 100 -13.00 11.46 -13.72
N GLY A 101 -14.20 12.03 -13.63
CA GLY A 101 -15.22 11.60 -12.66
C GLY A 101 -15.66 10.16 -12.91
N ARG A 102 -15.85 9.79 -14.18
CA ARG A 102 -16.21 8.42 -14.57
C ARG A 102 -15.12 7.40 -14.23
N VAL A 103 -13.85 7.74 -14.45
CA VAL A 103 -12.70 6.87 -14.08
C VAL A 103 -12.58 6.78 -12.56
N ALA A 104 -12.66 7.91 -11.84
CA ALA A 104 -12.63 7.92 -10.38
C ALA A 104 -13.72 7.02 -9.78
N ARG A 105 -14.94 7.12 -10.31
CA ARG A 105 -16.06 6.27 -9.87
C ARG A 105 -15.79 4.79 -10.07
N ARG A 106 -15.12 4.39 -11.16
CA ARG A 106 -14.71 3.00 -11.39
C ARG A 106 -13.58 2.56 -10.45
N SER A 107 -12.74 3.50 -10.00
CA SER A 107 -11.70 3.24 -8.99
C SER A 107 -12.27 3.03 -7.59
N SER A 108 -13.51 3.41 -7.28
CA SER A 108 -14.09 3.12 -5.96
C SER A 108 -14.09 1.62 -5.66
N LEU A 109 -13.56 1.21 -4.49
CA LEU A 109 -13.44 -0.20 -4.13
C LEU A 109 -14.80 -0.87 -3.90
N ALA A 110 -15.83 -0.08 -3.57
CA ALA A 110 -17.20 -0.53 -3.55
C ALA A 110 -17.72 -0.86 -4.96
N ASN A 111 -17.44 0.03 -5.93
CA ASN A 111 -17.90 -0.12 -7.31
C ASN A 111 -17.14 -1.24 -8.02
N GLN A 112 -15.90 -1.49 -7.62
CA GLN A 112 -15.13 -2.68 -8.01
C GLN A 112 -15.64 -3.99 -7.37
N LYS A 113 -16.67 -3.95 -6.52
CA LYS A 113 -17.23 -5.11 -5.80
C LYS A 113 -16.22 -5.81 -4.89
N LEU A 114 -15.23 -5.06 -4.38
CA LEU A 114 -14.26 -5.57 -3.41
C LEU A 114 -14.78 -5.32 -1.99
N VAL A 115 -14.73 -4.06 -1.57
CA VAL A 115 -15.14 -3.65 -0.22
C VAL A 115 -16.66 -3.73 -0.10
N GLY A 116 -17.14 -4.31 1.00
CA GLY A 116 -18.55 -4.51 1.33
C GLY A 116 -19.27 -5.54 0.45
N THR A 117 -18.52 -6.35 -0.31
CA THR A 117 -19.09 -7.41 -1.15
C THR A 117 -18.35 -8.74 -0.95
N ILE A 118 -17.01 -8.73 -1.00
CA ILE A 118 -16.21 -9.92 -0.67
C ILE A 118 -15.43 -9.71 0.62
N ARG A 119 -14.99 -10.81 1.22
CA ARG A 119 -14.13 -10.80 2.40
C ARG A 119 -12.70 -11.17 2.04
N THR A 120 -11.73 -10.63 2.77
CA THR A 120 -10.31 -11.03 2.69
C THR A 120 -9.77 -11.49 4.03
N ASN A 121 -8.78 -12.39 3.98
CA ASN A 121 -8.04 -12.85 5.15
C ASN A 121 -6.85 -11.94 5.50
N THR A 122 -6.50 -10.98 4.63
CA THR A 122 -5.50 -9.95 4.96
C THR A 122 -6.04 -9.09 6.09
N SER A 123 -5.26 -8.93 7.16
CA SER A 123 -5.61 -8.07 8.30
C SER A 123 -5.60 -6.60 7.87
N ILE A 124 -6.70 -5.87 8.08
CA ILE A 124 -6.81 -4.47 7.62
C ILE A 124 -6.95 -3.53 8.82
N LEU A 125 -6.05 -2.56 8.93
CA LEU A 125 -6.24 -1.38 9.79
C LEU A 125 -6.62 -0.18 8.91
N ALA A 126 -7.74 0.46 9.23
CA ALA A 126 -8.18 1.70 8.60
C ALA A 126 -8.12 2.84 9.63
N ILE A 127 -7.34 3.89 9.35
CA ILE A 127 -7.07 4.99 10.29
C ILE A 127 -7.50 6.31 9.65
N ASN A 128 -8.20 7.17 10.40
CA ASN A 128 -8.43 8.55 10.00
C ASN A 128 -8.94 9.41 11.15
N THR A 129 -9.14 10.70 10.92
CA THR A 129 -9.84 11.62 11.83
C THR A 129 -11.37 11.47 11.73
N ALA A 130 -12.09 12.00 12.70
CA ALA A 130 -13.55 11.87 12.76
C ALA A 130 -14.28 12.75 11.72
N ASP A 131 -13.66 13.87 11.34
CA ASP A 131 -14.24 14.97 10.55
C ASP A 131 -13.61 15.12 9.16
N ASP A 132 -12.83 14.11 8.69
CA ASP A 132 -12.24 14.14 7.36
C ASP A 132 -13.32 14.32 6.26
N PRO A 133 -13.25 15.40 5.45
CA PRO A 133 -14.26 15.70 4.43
C PRO A 133 -14.12 14.85 3.16
N ILE A 134 -13.07 14.04 3.04
CA ILE A 134 -12.72 13.23 1.89
C ILE A 134 -12.92 11.74 2.20
N ALA A 135 -12.34 11.24 3.29
CA ALA A 135 -12.35 9.82 3.65
C ALA A 135 -13.18 9.57 4.93
N PRO A 136 -14.53 9.53 4.85
CA PRO A 136 -15.38 9.48 6.03
C PRO A 136 -15.22 8.18 6.82
N VAL A 137 -15.51 8.22 8.12
CA VAL A 137 -15.43 7.05 9.02
C VAL A 137 -16.30 5.87 8.55
N SER A 138 -17.39 6.13 7.80
CA SER A 138 -18.21 5.08 7.19
C SER A 138 -17.41 4.22 6.20
N ASP A 139 -16.53 4.82 5.40
CA ASP A 139 -15.66 4.12 4.46
C ASP A 139 -14.63 3.25 5.18
N LEU A 140 -14.06 3.76 6.29
CA LEU A 140 -13.14 3.00 7.14
C LEU A 140 -13.82 1.78 7.74
N LYS A 141 -15.03 1.96 8.31
CA LYS A 141 -15.83 0.86 8.87
C LYS A 141 -16.16 -0.18 7.82
N ARG A 142 -16.55 0.26 6.62
CA ARG A 142 -16.87 -0.63 5.49
C ARG A 142 -15.65 -1.43 5.04
N LEU A 143 -14.48 -0.79 4.97
CA LEU A 143 -13.21 -1.46 4.64
C LEU A 143 -12.84 -2.49 5.71
N ALA A 144 -12.79 -2.10 6.99
CA ALA A 144 -12.43 -2.99 8.09
C ALA A 144 -13.39 -4.19 8.18
N ALA A 145 -14.69 -3.97 8.05
CA ALA A 145 -15.69 -5.03 8.05
C ALA A 145 -15.51 -6.05 6.91
N SER A 146 -14.80 -5.70 5.83
CA SER A 146 -14.50 -6.59 4.72
C SER A 146 -13.27 -7.49 4.96
N SER A 147 -12.57 -7.33 6.08
CA SER A 147 -11.50 -8.22 6.52
C SER A 147 -12.01 -9.19 7.59
N THR A 148 -11.45 -10.39 7.67
CA THR A 148 -11.64 -11.31 8.80
C THR A 148 -11.07 -10.79 10.11
N ASP A 149 -10.14 -9.84 10.02
CA ASP A 149 -9.41 -9.26 11.14
C ASP A 149 -9.16 -7.77 10.84
N GLY A 150 -10.26 -7.04 10.74
CA GLY A 150 -10.29 -5.62 10.45
C GLY A 150 -10.43 -4.76 11.69
N LYS A 151 -9.74 -3.62 11.73
CA LYS A 151 -9.86 -2.63 12.80
C LYS A 151 -9.99 -1.22 12.21
N VAL A 152 -10.79 -0.39 12.87
CA VAL A 152 -10.87 1.06 12.64
C VAL A 152 -10.19 1.77 13.80
N VAL A 153 -9.41 2.80 13.50
CA VAL A 153 -8.91 3.77 14.48
C VAL A 153 -9.35 5.15 14.02
N VAL A 154 -10.09 5.84 14.88
CA VAL A 154 -10.43 7.25 14.67
C VAL A 154 -9.57 8.05 15.63
N THR A 155 -8.64 8.84 15.10
CA THR A 155 -7.70 9.63 15.90
C THR A 155 -8.33 10.91 16.41
N SER A 156 -7.74 11.49 17.45
CA SER A 156 -8.18 12.75 18.09
C SER A 156 -8.02 14.02 17.23
N GLY A 157 -7.33 13.91 16.09
CA GLY A 157 -7.07 14.99 15.14
C GLY A 157 -8.24 15.49 14.30
N SER A 158 -7.95 16.40 13.35
CA SER A 158 -8.94 17.01 12.47
C SER A 158 -8.55 17.04 10.98
N GLY A 159 -9.52 16.87 10.10
CA GLY A 159 -9.33 17.03 8.65
C GLY A 159 -8.59 15.88 7.98
N HIS A 160 -8.15 16.08 6.73
CA HIS A 160 -7.67 15.00 5.87
C HIS A 160 -6.19 14.69 6.05
N CYS A 161 -5.87 13.44 6.39
CA CYS A 161 -4.50 12.91 6.45
C CYS A 161 -3.56 13.66 7.40
N GLU A 162 -4.08 14.29 8.44
CA GLU A 162 -3.24 14.98 9.40
C GLU A 162 -2.31 13.96 10.10
N PRO A 163 -0.98 14.18 10.10
CA PRO A 163 -0.04 13.23 10.67
C PRO A 163 -0.08 13.32 12.20
N PHE A 164 -0.66 12.31 12.83
CA PHE A 164 -0.62 12.14 14.29
C PHE A 164 0.31 11.01 14.67
N ASP A 165 1.06 11.21 15.76
CA ASP A 165 1.82 10.15 16.41
C ASP A 165 0.91 8.95 16.72
N GLU A 166 -0.32 9.21 17.15
CA GLU A 166 -1.36 8.20 17.36
C GLU A 166 -1.59 7.30 16.12
N SER A 167 -1.66 7.90 14.92
CA SER A 167 -1.84 7.15 13.66
C SER A 167 -0.64 6.24 13.38
N TYR A 168 0.58 6.74 13.57
CA TYR A 168 1.79 5.97 13.30
C TYR A 168 2.08 4.91 14.36
N GLU A 169 1.76 5.19 15.61
CA GLU A 169 1.82 4.21 16.71
C GLU A 169 0.82 3.08 16.48
N ALA A 170 -0.42 3.40 16.10
CA ALA A 170 -1.43 2.42 15.74
C ALA A 170 -0.98 1.57 14.54
N ALA A 171 -0.46 2.20 13.49
CA ALA A 171 0.06 1.54 12.30
C ALA A 171 1.22 0.58 12.61
N THR A 172 2.22 1.07 13.35
CA THR A 172 3.41 0.29 13.72
C THR A 172 3.03 -0.87 14.62
N SER A 173 2.18 -0.62 15.63
CA SER A 173 1.69 -1.67 16.53
C SER A 173 0.87 -2.73 15.81
N TRP A 174 0.11 -2.33 14.79
CA TRP A 174 -0.63 -3.28 13.95
C TRP A 174 0.29 -4.16 13.14
N LEU A 175 1.21 -3.58 12.39
CA LEU A 175 2.14 -4.33 11.55
C LEU A 175 3.01 -5.28 12.38
N LYS A 176 3.50 -4.85 13.56
CA LYS A 176 4.25 -5.71 14.49
C LYS A 176 3.48 -6.93 15.00
N ARG A 177 2.14 -6.83 15.11
CA ARG A 177 1.31 -7.95 15.59
C ARG A 177 0.88 -8.90 14.49
N LYS A 178 0.83 -8.44 13.25
CA LYS A 178 0.25 -9.18 12.11
C LYS A 178 1.30 -9.76 11.16
N LEU A 179 2.58 -9.37 11.32
CA LEU A 179 3.74 -9.84 10.55
C LEU A 179 4.78 -10.43 11.52
#